data_AF-A0A2V8CAU2-F1
#
_entry.id   AF-A0A2V8CAU2-F1
#
_cell.length_a   1.000
_cell.length_b   1.000
_cell.length_c   1.000
_cell.angle_alpha   90.00
_cell.angle_beta   90.00
_cell.angle_gamma   90.00
#
_symmetry.space_group_name_H-M   'P 1'
#
loop_
_entity.id
_entity.type
_entity.pdbx_description
1 polymer ?
#
loop_
_entity_poly.entity_id
_entity_poly.type
_entity_poly.pdbx_seq_one_letter_code
_entity_poly.pdbx_strand_id
1 'polypeptide(L)' 'MAVIRDIIPAFELFQPASIDDAVRLIDKYRGDYWVLAGGLDSMDWLKDRLR' A
#
# COMPACT_ATOMS: atom_id res chain seq x y z
N MET A 1 -10.26 -16.14 -17.68
CA MET A 1 -9.67 -16.65 -16.42
C MET A 1 -8.60 -15.66 -16.01
N ALA A 2 -8.75 -14.98 -14.87
CA ALA A 2 -7.68 -14.10 -14.38
C ALA A 2 -6.48 -14.98 -14.01
N VAL A 3 -5.29 -14.63 -14.48
CA VAL A 3 -4.05 -15.27 -14.03
C VAL A 3 -3.80 -14.80 -12.60
N ILE A 4 -3.95 -15.69 -11.62
CA ILE A 4 -3.67 -15.37 -10.22
C ILE A 4 -2.14 -15.22 -10.08
N ARG A 5 -1.70 -14.01 -9.78
CA ARG A 5 -0.31 -13.71 -9.42
C ARG A 5 -0.24 -13.53 -7.91
N ASP A 6 0.28 -14.53 -7.21
CA ASP A 6 0.44 -14.49 -5.75
C ASP A 6 1.84 -14.00 -5.35
N ILE A 7 2.25 -12.89 -5.96
CA ILE A 7 3.53 -12.23 -5.70
C ILE A 7 3.26 -10.72 -5.72
N ILE A 8 3.87 -9.97 -4.82
CA ILE A 8 3.81 -8.50 -4.75
C ILE A 8 5.22 -7.92 -4.55
N PRO A 9 5.49 -6.70 -5.04
CA PRO A 9 6.72 -5.99 -4.68
C PRO A 9 6.84 -5.85 -3.17
N ALA A 10 8.06 -5.94 -2.64
CA ALA A 10 8.30 -5.67 -1.23
C ALA A 10 8.02 -4.19 -0.92
N PHE A 11 7.35 -3.93 0.20
CA PHE A 11 7.10 -2.59 0.72
C PHE A 11 7.12 -2.62 2.24
N GLU A 12 7.31 -1.45 2.84
CA GLU A 12 7.17 -1.27 4.28
C GLU A 12 5.72 -0.92 4.62
N LEU A 13 5.14 -1.63 5.59
CA LEU A 13 3.77 -1.42 6.03
C LEU A 13 3.75 -0.73 7.39
N PHE A 14 3.31 0.52 7.41
CA PHE A 14 3.04 1.25 8.64
C PHE A 14 1.58 1.06 9.06
N GLN A 15 1.36 0.67 10.33
CA GLN A 15 0.03 0.47 10.92
C GLN A 15 -0.16 1.38 12.14
N PRO A 16 -0.40 2.68 11.92
CA PRO A 16 -0.63 3.64 13.00
C PRO A 16 -1.91 3.31 13.78
N ALA A 17 -1.88 3.50 15.09
CA ALA A 17 -3.02 3.25 15.97
C ALA A 17 -4.02 4.42 16.06
N SER A 18 -3.67 5.55 15.45
CA SER A 18 -4.48 6.78 15.46
C SER A 18 -4.42 7.51 14.12
N ILE A 19 -5.41 8.37 13.88
CA ILE A 19 -5.45 9.23 12.69
C ILE A 19 -4.28 10.22 12.71
N ASP A 20 -3.98 10.82 13.85
CA ASP A 20 -2.89 11.81 13.97
C ASP A 20 -1.53 11.18 13.62
N ASP A 21 -1.28 9.95 14.04
CA ASP A 21 -0.04 9.25 13.69
C ASP A 21 0.01 8.88 12.20
N ALA A 22 -1.13 8.55 11.59
CA ALA A 22 -1.22 8.35 10.15
C ALA A 22 -0.88 9.62 9.36
N VAL A 23 -1.42 10.77 9.78
CA VAL A 23 -1.13 12.08 9.16
C VAL A 23 0.36 12.43 9.29
N ARG A 24 0.98 12.17 10.45
CA ARG A 24 2.42 12.38 10.63
C ARG A 24 3.27 11.51 9.70
N LEU A 25 2.87 10.27 9.45
CA LEU A 25 3.57 9.38 8.51
C LEU A 25 3.46 9.89 7.07
N ILE A 26 2.28 10.35 6.67
CA ILE A 26 2.04 10.97 5.36
C ILE A 26 2.98 12.17 5.15
N ASP A 27 3.04 13.09 6.11
CA ASP A 27 3.92 14.25 6.02
C ASP A 27 5.41 13.87 5.97
N LYS A 28 5.81 12.80 6.68
CA LYS A 28 7.19 12.30 6.70
C LYS A 28 7.62 11.76 5.34
N TYR A 29 6.80 10.93 4.69
CA TYR A 29 7.16 10.25 3.44
C TYR A 29 6.76 11.03 2.17
N ARG A 30 5.98 12.11 2.32
CA ARG A 30 5.61 13.10 1.29
C ARG A 30 4.93 12.57 0.03
N GLY A 31 5.68 11.94 -0.86
CA GLY A 31 5.19 11.45 -2.16
C GLY A 31 5.62 10.02 -2.47
N ASP A 32 6.45 9.42 -1.61
CA ASP A 32 6.88 8.04 -1.70
C ASP A 32 6.13 7.18 -0.68
N TYR A 33 4.80 7.25 -0.73
CA TYR A 33 3.91 6.44 0.09
C TYR A 33 2.62 6.14 -0.67
N TRP A 34 1.86 5.19 -0.16
CA TRP A 34 0.49 4.92 -0.59
C TRP A 34 -0.40 4.75 0.64
N VAL A 35 -1.52 5.47 0.73
CA VAL A 35 -2.50 5.28 1.81
C VAL A 35 -3.34 4.05 1.51
N LEU A 36 -3.31 3.08 2.40
CA LEU A 36 -4.06 1.83 2.27
C LEU A 36 -5.28 1.85 3.18
N ALA A 37 -6.46 1.70 2.60
CA ALA A 37 -7.71 1.44 3.33
C ALA A 37 -8.02 -0.06 3.34
N GLY A 38 -9.21 -0.48 2.88
CA GLY A 38 -9.57 -1.90 2.79
C GLY A 38 -8.80 -2.71 1.73
N GLY A 39 -8.05 -2.06 0.84
CA GLY A 39 -7.04 -2.69 -0.01
C GLY A 39 -7.52 -3.43 -1.25
N LEU A 40 -8.82 -3.53 -1.53
CA LEU A 40 -9.34 -4.25 -2.71
C LEU A 40 -8.68 -3.77 -4.02
N ASP A 41 -8.72 -2.47 -4.28
CA ASP A 41 -8.13 -1.88 -5.48
C ASP A 41 -6.58 -1.79 -5.41
N SER A 42 -6.06 -1.38 -4.25
CA SER A 42 -4.61 -1.16 -4.08
C SER A 42 -3.80 -2.45 -4.20
N MET A 43 -4.33 -3.58 -3.71
CA MET A 43 -3.62 -4.86 -3.74
C MET A 43 -3.60 -5.47 -5.13
N ASP A 44 -4.70 -5.35 -5.89
CA ASP A 44 -4.72 -5.77 -7.30
C ASP A 44 -3.73 -4.94 -8.12
N TRP A 45 -3.73 -3.62 -7.94
CA TRP A 45 -2.76 -2.74 -8.62
C TRP A 45 -1.30 -3.04 -8.27
N LEU A 46 -0.99 -3.35 -7.01
CA LEU A 46 0.37 -3.72 -6.57
C LEU A 46 0.86 -5.02 -7.23
N LYS A 47 0.00 -6.03 -7.36
CA LYS A 47 0.32 -7.32 -8.01
C LYS A 47 0.63 -7.15 -9.50
N ASP A 48 -0.04 -6.20 -10.15
CA ASP A 48 0.14 -5.92 -11.58
C ASP A 48 1.47 -5.21 -11.91
N ARG A 49 2.16 -4.63 -10.93
CA ARG A 49 3.47 -3.98 -11.15
C ARG A 49 4.62 -4.95 -11.41
N LEU A 50 4.46 -6.23 -11.09
CA LEU A 50 5.43 -7.26 -11.44
C LEU A 50 5.26 -7.61 -12.92
N ARG A 51 6.12 -7.04 -13.78
CA ARG A 51 6.24 -7.41 -15.19
C ARG A 51 7.32 -8.46 -15.38
#